data_AF-A0A6P2EPY2-F1
#
_entry.id   AF-A0A6P2EPY2-F1
#
_cell.length_a   1.000
_cell.length_b   1.000
_cell.length_c   1.000
_cell.angle_alpha   90.00
_cell.angle_beta   90.00
_cell.angle_gamma   90.00
#
_symmetry.space_group_name_H-M   'P 1'
#
loop_
_entity.id
_entity.type
_entity.pdbx_description
1 polymer ?
#
loop_
_entity_poly.entity_id
_entity_poly.type
_entity_poly.pdbx_seq_one_letter_code
_entity_poly.pdbx_strand_id
1 'polypeptide(L)'
;MTQSLPHPDDLTDDELAEHAKAWRRQALRGDRSARAPAHAYETALRERVRASVAAELMTSAAAPARERKRPWWRAWWPSQGDGSSSGRAVP
;
A
#
# COMPACT_ATOMS: atom_id res chain seq x y z
N MET A 1 -2.58 -39.77 -1.70
CA MET A 1 -2.75 -38.94 -2.90
C MET A 1 -2.32 -37.53 -2.56
N THR A 2 -1.09 -37.14 -2.91
CA THR A 2 -0.64 -35.74 -2.81
C THR A 2 -1.18 -35.00 -4.02
N GLN A 3 -2.34 -34.34 -3.88
CA GLN A 3 -2.83 -33.46 -4.95
C GLN A 3 -1.83 -32.30 -5.11
N SER A 4 -1.26 -32.18 -6.30
CA SER A 4 -0.44 -31.01 -6.65
C SER A 4 -1.36 -29.80 -6.69
N LEU A 5 -1.13 -28.83 -5.81
CA LEU A 5 -1.92 -27.61 -5.77
C LEU A 5 -1.44 -26.66 -6.87
N PRO A 6 -2.36 -25.96 -7.56
CA PRO A 6 -1.98 -24.96 -8.54
C PRO A 6 -1.18 -23.85 -7.86
N HIS A 7 -0.10 -23.39 -8.51
CA HIS A 7 0.69 -22.30 -7.96
C HIS A 7 -0.16 -21.02 -7.92
N PRO A 8 -0.08 -20.19 -6.86
CA PRO A 8 -0.90 -18.98 -6.75
C PRO A 8 -0.75 -18.01 -7.93
N ASP A 9 0.40 -18.01 -8.60
CA ASP A 9 0.67 -17.14 -9.77
C ASP A 9 -0.09 -17.56 -11.02
N ASP A 10 -0.48 -18.83 -11.13
CA ASP A 10 -1.20 -19.36 -12.30
C ASP A 10 -2.71 -19.10 -12.22
N LEU A 11 -3.19 -18.55 -11.09
CA LEU A 11 -4.61 -18.35 -10.82
C LEU A 11 -5.05 -16.91 -11.13
N THR A 12 -6.27 -16.77 -11.63
CA THR A 12 -6.97 -15.47 -11.68
C THR A 12 -7.22 -14.94 -10.27
N ASP A 13 -7.52 -13.64 -10.14
CA ASP A 13 -7.77 -13.02 -8.83
C ASP A 13 -8.96 -13.67 -8.08
N ASP A 14 -10.02 -14.02 -8.82
CA ASP A 14 -11.21 -14.67 -8.27
C ASP A 14 -10.91 -16.10 -7.81
N GLU A 15 -10.20 -16.89 -8.61
CA GLU A 15 -9.79 -18.25 -8.25
C GLU A 15 -8.85 -18.25 -7.04
N LEU A 16 -7.87 -17.32 -7.03
CA LEU A 16 -6.95 -17.15 -5.91
C LEU A 16 -7.72 -16.81 -4.62
N ALA A 17 -8.71 -15.93 -4.69
CA ALA A 17 -9.55 -15.56 -3.56
C ALA A 17 -10.41 -16.74 -3.07
N GLU A 18 -10.99 -17.52 -3.96
CA GLU A 18 -11.78 -18.71 -3.59
C GLU A 18 -10.91 -19.79 -2.96
N HIS A 19 -9.72 -20.06 -3.50
CA HIS A 19 -8.76 -20.98 -2.90
C HIS A 19 -8.30 -20.50 -1.51
N ALA A 20 -7.98 -19.21 -1.35
CA ALA A 20 -7.62 -18.64 -0.06
C ALA A 20 -8.74 -18.85 0.99
N LYS A 21 -10.00 -18.58 0.61
CA LYS A 21 -11.17 -18.78 1.49
C LYS A 21 -11.36 -20.25 1.85
N ALA A 22 -11.24 -21.16 0.89
CA ALA A 22 -11.39 -22.59 1.11
C ALA A 22 -10.34 -23.10 2.11
N TRP A 23 -9.07 -22.74 1.90
CA TRP A 23 -7.99 -23.10 2.81
C TRP A 23 -8.16 -22.48 4.19
N ARG A 24 -8.58 -21.22 4.26
CA ARG A 24 -8.83 -20.55 5.54
C ARG A 24 -9.94 -21.24 6.32
N ARG A 25 -11.05 -21.62 5.67
CA ARG A 25 -12.14 -22.39 6.30
C ARG A 25 -11.63 -23.72 6.84
N GLN A 26 -10.80 -24.43 6.09
CA GLN A 26 -10.25 -25.71 6.54
C GLN A 26 -9.29 -25.53 7.72
N ALA A 27 -8.43 -24.51 7.67
CA ALA A 27 -7.54 -24.16 8.77
C ALA A 27 -8.29 -23.79 10.06
N LEU A 28 -9.41 -23.07 9.93
CA LEU A 28 -10.28 -22.69 11.05
C LEU A 28 -11.02 -23.88 11.67
N ARG A 29 -11.28 -24.95 10.90
CA ARG A 29 -11.80 -26.23 11.41
C ARG A 29 -10.77 -27.04 12.19
N GLY A 30 -9.54 -26.53 12.33
CA GLY A 30 -8.47 -27.17 13.10
C GLY A 30 -7.44 -27.90 12.25
N ASP A 31 -7.59 -27.93 10.92
CA ASP A 31 -6.60 -28.55 10.05
C ASP A 31 -5.32 -27.71 10.00
N ARG A 32 -4.28 -28.19 10.67
CA ARG A 32 -2.98 -27.50 10.71
C ARG A 32 -2.28 -27.52 9.36
N SER A 33 -2.51 -28.53 8.52
CA SER A 33 -1.90 -28.63 7.19
C SER A 33 -2.42 -27.55 6.23
N ALA A 34 -3.65 -27.07 6.46
CA ALA A 34 -4.28 -26.01 5.68
C ALA A 34 -3.78 -24.59 6.01
N ARG A 35 -3.02 -24.39 7.10
CA ARG A 35 -2.57 -23.04 7.50
C ARG A 35 -1.52 -22.46 6.56
N ALA A 36 -0.54 -23.26 6.16
CA ALA A 36 0.49 -22.84 5.22
C ALA A 36 -0.07 -22.46 3.84
N PRO A 37 -0.90 -23.30 3.18
CA PRO A 37 -1.51 -22.92 1.92
C PRO A 37 -2.47 -21.73 2.08
N ALA A 38 -3.26 -21.65 3.16
CA ALA A 38 -4.08 -20.45 3.40
C ALA A 38 -3.23 -19.17 3.41
N HIS A 39 -2.12 -19.19 4.15
CA HIS A 39 -1.24 -18.03 4.25
C HIS A 39 -0.59 -17.66 2.91
N ALA A 40 -0.13 -18.65 2.14
CA ALA A 40 0.50 -18.42 0.84
C ALA A 40 -0.47 -17.72 -0.13
N TYR A 41 -1.70 -18.23 -0.25
CA TYR A 41 -2.72 -17.68 -1.15
C TYR A 41 -3.19 -16.30 -0.68
N GLU A 42 -3.37 -16.08 0.63
CA GLU A 42 -3.72 -14.77 1.17
C GLU A 42 -2.61 -13.73 0.93
N THR A 43 -1.34 -14.11 1.03
CA THR A 43 -0.21 -13.21 0.77
C THR A 43 -0.15 -12.81 -0.70
N ALA A 44 -0.28 -13.77 -1.62
CA ALA A 44 -0.37 -13.48 -3.05
C ALA A 44 -1.52 -12.51 -3.35
N LEU A 45 -2.70 -12.72 -2.76
CA LEU A 45 -3.84 -11.81 -2.92
C LEU A 45 -3.52 -10.39 -2.40
N ARG A 46 -2.91 -10.28 -1.21
CA ARG A 46 -2.50 -8.97 -0.66
C ARG A 46 -1.45 -8.27 -1.51
N GLU A 47 -0.57 -9.00 -2.17
CA GLU A 47 0.43 -8.42 -3.07
C GLU A 47 -0.21 -7.86 -4.33
N ARG A 48 -1.16 -8.58 -4.95
CA ARG A 48 -1.91 -8.10 -6.11
C ARG A 48 -2.71 -6.84 -5.80
N VAL A 49 -3.40 -6.81 -4.65
CA VAL A 49 -4.10 -5.60 -4.19
C VAL A 49 -3.13 -4.44 -3.98
N ARG A 50 -1.97 -4.68 -3.34
CA ARG A 50 -0.95 -3.64 -3.14
C ARG A 50 -0.41 -3.11 -4.45
N ALA A 51 -0.15 -3.97 -5.43
CA ALA A 51 0.31 -3.56 -6.76
C ALA A 51 -0.73 -2.70 -7.48
N SER A 52 -2.00 -3.09 -7.44
CA SER A 52 -3.11 -2.32 -8.03
C SER A 52 -3.23 -0.93 -7.41
N VAL A 53 -3.24 -0.84 -6.06
CA VAL A 53 -3.30 0.43 -5.33
C VAL A 53 -2.08 1.31 -5.65
N ALA A 54 -0.89 0.73 -5.73
CA ALA A 54 0.32 1.47 -6.09
C ALA A 54 0.23 2.06 -7.50
N ALA A 55 -0.28 1.30 -8.48
CA ALA A 55 -0.47 1.78 -9.84
C ALA A 55 -1.49 2.93 -9.92
N GLU A 56 -2.58 2.85 -9.17
CA GLU A 56 -3.59 3.92 -9.09
C GLU A 56 -3.01 5.21 -8.48
N LEU A 57 -2.22 5.08 -7.41
CA LEU A 57 -1.54 6.20 -6.77
C LEU A 57 -0.52 6.87 -7.70
N MET A 58 0.28 6.09 -8.44
CA MET A 58 1.23 6.61 -9.41
C MET A 58 0.52 7.37 -10.53
N THR A 59 -0.60 6.84 -11.03
CA THR A 59 -1.43 7.50 -12.05
C THR A 59 -2.01 8.82 -11.53
N SER A 60 -2.53 8.82 -10.30
CA SER A 60 -3.10 10.01 -9.67
C SER A 60 -2.05 11.08 -9.36
N ALA A 61 -0.82 10.68 -9.03
CA ALA A 61 0.29 11.60 -8.79
C ALA A 61 0.81 12.27 -10.08
N ALA A 62 0.63 11.64 -11.24
CA ALA A 62 1.00 12.19 -12.54
C ALA A 62 0.00 13.25 -13.07
N ALA A 63 -1.20 13.33 -12.50
CA ALA A 63 -2.15 14.40 -12.80
C ALA A 63 -1.61 15.76 -12.28
N PRO A 64 -1.82 16.89 -13.00
CA PRO A 64 -1.34 18.19 -12.56
C PRO A 64 -1.87 18.47 -11.15
N ALA A 65 -0.95 18.80 -10.25
CA ALA A 65 -1.24 19.03 -8.85
C ALA A 65 -2.36 20.08 -8.72
N ARG A 66 -3.59 19.64 -8.43
CA ARG A 66 -4.66 20.54 -8.02
C ARG A 66 -4.12 21.37 -6.87
N GLU A 67 -4.23 22.70 -6.96
CA GLU A 67 -3.76 23.64 -5.94
C GLU A 67 -4.20 23.15 -4.55
N ARG A 68 -3.25 22.56 -3.82
CA ARG A 68 -3.51 22.04 -2.48
C ARG A 68 -3.73 23.27 -1.62
N LYS A 69 -4.98 23.58 -1.31
CA LYS A 69 -5.34 24.67 -0.40
C LYS A 69 -4.47 24.56 0.84
N ARG A 70 -3.65 25.59 1.10
CA ARG A 70 -2.69 25.56 2.20
C ARG A 70 -3.46 25.30 3.50
N PRO A 71 -3.02 24.34 4.33
CA PRO A 71 -3.65 24.11 5.63
C PRO A 71 -3.59 25.40 6.45
N TRP A 72 -4.72 25.76 7.09
CA TRP A 72 -4.88 27.02 7.82
C TRP A 72 -3.81 27.21 8.93
N TRP A 73 -3.31 26.12 9.51
CA TRP A 73 -2.26 26.15 10.52
C TRP A 73 -0.90 26.63 10.00
N ARG A 74 -0.63 26.56 8.68
CA ARG A 74 0.61 27.11 8.09
C ARG A 74 0.65 28.64 8.07
N ALA A 75 -0.48 29.32 8.33
CA ALA A 75 -0.48 30.77 8.52
C ALA A 75 0.12 31.19 9.89
N TRP A 76 0.35 30.24 10.79
CA TRP A 76 0.81 30.49 12.16
C TRP A 76 2.30 30.20 12.33
N TRP A 77 2.96 29.69 11.28
CA TRP A 77 4.39 29.42 11.30
C TRP A 77 5.15 30.65 10.82
N PRO A 78 6.09 31.21 11.62
CA PRO A 78 6.92 32.32 11.18
C PRO A 78 7.76 31.89 9.98
N SER A 79 7.60 32.59 8.87
CA SER A 79 8.47 32.47 7.70
C SER A 79 9.91 32.76 8.14
N GLN A 80 10.76 31.73 8.14
CA GLN A 80 12.20 31.88 8.32
C GLN A 80 12.75 32.59 7.08
N GLY A 81 12.71 33.92 7.09
CA GLY A 81 13.17 34.75 6.00
C GLY A 81 13.11 36.22 6.38
N ASP A 82 14.10 36.69 7.13
CA ASP A 82 15.02 37.68 6.57
C ASP A 82 16.28 37.73 7.45
N GLY A 83 17.40 37.27 6.89
CA GLY A 83 18.70 37.37 7.53
C GLY A 83 19.17 38.81 7.42
N SER A 84 19.15 39.53 8.54
CA SER A 84 19.82 40.81 8.72
C SER A 84 21.19 40.83 8.05
N SER A 85 21.34 41.65 7.00
CA SER A 85 22.63 42.26 6.66
C SER A 85 22.53 43.75 6.98
N SER A 86 22.73 44.08 8.26
CA SER A 86 22.87 45.47 8.69
C SER A 86 24.35 45.85 8.54
N GLY A 87 24.68 46.45 7.41
CA GLY A 87 25.96 47.11 7.18
C GLY A 87 26.05 48.34 8.09
N ARG A 88 26.90 48.24 9.11
CA ARG A 88 27.22 49.31 10.05
C ARG A 88 28.12 50.34 9.36
N ALA A 89 27.57 51.48 8.99
CA ALA A 89 28.36 52.68 8.67
C ALA A 89 28.76 53.38 9.99
N VAL A 90 30.03 53.70 10.14
CA VAL A 90 30.56 54.57 11.21
C VAL A 90 31.34 55.70 10.53
N PRO A 91 31.09 56.98 10.87
CA PRO A 91 31.87 58.12 10.38
C PRO A 91 33.25 58.23 11.05
#